data_AF-A0A0F9D010-F1
#
_entry.id   AF-A0A0F9D010-F1
#
_cell.length_a   1.000
_cell.length_b   1.000
_cell.length_c   1.000
_cell.angle_alpha   90.00
_cell.angle_beta   90.00
_cell.angle_gamma   90.00
#
_symmetry.space_group_name_H-M   'P 1'
#
loop_
_entity.id
_entity.type
_entity.pdbx_description
1 polymer ?
#
loop_
_entity_poly.entity_id
_entity_poly.type
_entity_poly.pdbx_seq_one_letter_code
_entity_poly.pdbx_strand_id
1 'polypeptide(L)'
;MARKVEFMRRSEARIIVFLLNAEKRARSGGNISYKLKIDYIYTMKILGQMYDKGWVATHKYGGITYFRINIHTPMPEAKKKLSEAQVKLDQELKRF
;
A
#
# COMPACT_ATOMS: atom_id res chain seq x y z
N MET A 1 -19.95 5.76 -5.33
CA MET A 1 -18.79 6.29 -4.57
C MET A 1 -18.10 5.26 -3.67
N ALA A 2 -18.82 4.34 -3.00
CA ALA A 2 -18.26 3.35 -2.08
C ALA A 2 -17.15 2.43 -2.66
N ARG A 3 -17.32 1.90 -3.89
CA ARG A 3 -16.32 1.02 -4.54
C ARG A 3 -14.93 1.67 -4.72
N LYS A 4 -14.89 2.97 -5.05
CA LYS A 4 -13.63 3.70 -5.26
C LYS A 4 -12.87 3.89 -3.96
N VAL A 5 -13.59 4.17 -2.87
CA VAL A 5 -13.01 4.32 -1.53
C VAL A 5 -12.47 2.98 -1.01
N GLU A 6 -13.19 1.89 -1.24
CA GLU A 6 -12.76 0.54 -0.85
C GLU A 6 -11.52 0.08 -1.62
N PHE A 7 -11.47 0.33 -2.93
CA PHE A 7 -10.28 0.07 -3.76
C PHE A 7 -9.05 0.85 -3.26
N MET A 8 -9.24 2.12 -2.90
CA MET A 8 -8.16 2.96 -2.35
C MET A 8 -7.64 2.42 -1.02
N ARG A 9 -8.53 2.06 -0.09
CA ARG A 9 -8.15 1.48 1.22
C ARG A 9 -7.44 0.14 1.06
N ARG A 10 -7.87 -0.69 0.11
CA ARG A 10 -7.22 -1.97 -0.20
C ARG A 10 -5.83 -1.75 -0.79
N SER A 11 -5.69 -0.80 -1.71
CA SER A 11 -4.39 -0.43 -2.31
C SER A 11 -3.41 0.11 -1.27
N GLU A 12 -3.88 0.97 -0.36
CA GLU A 12 -3.10 1.46 0.78
C GLU A 12 -2.58 0.31 1.65
N ALA A 13 -3.44 -0.65 2.02
CA ALA A 13 -3.04 -1.81 2.80
C ALA A 13 -2.02 -2.71 2.06
N ARG A 14 -2.18 -2.90 0.75
CA ARG A 14 -1.22 -3.65 -0.09
C ARG A 14 0.15 -2.99 -0.11
N ILE A 15 0.20 -1.66 -0.20
CA ILE A 15 1.45 -0.89 -0.16
C ILE A 15 2.14 -1.04 1.20
N ILE A 16 1.40 -0.94 2.32
CA ILE A 16 1.93 -1.16 3.67
C ILE A 16 2.58 -2.54 3.78
N VAL A 17 1.86 -3.60 3.41
CA VAL A 17 2.38 -4.96 3.50
C VAL A 17 3.56 -5.20 2.57
N PHE A 18 3.55 -4.62 1.37
CA PHE A 18 4.68 -4.70 0.46
C PHE A 18 5.95 -4.06 1.06
N LEU A 19 5.83 -2.86 1.62
CA LEU A 19 6.97 -2.16 2.25
C LEU A 19 7.47 -2.87 3.52
N LEU A 20 6.58 -3.56 4.26
CA LEU A 20 6.97 -4.41 5.38
C LEU A 20 7.78 -5.62 4.95
N ASN A 21 7.30 -6.33 3.93
CA ASN A 21 7.96 -7.52 3.40
C ASN A 21 9.28 -7.19 2.69
N ALA A 22 9.52 -5.91 2.35
CA ALA A 22 10.80 -5.44 1.83
C ALA A 22 11.90 -5.33 2.90
N GLU A 23 11.70 -5.86 4.12
CA GLU A 23 12.69 -5.89 5.20
C GLU A 23 13.28 -4.50 5.53
N LYS A 24 12.43 -3.47 5.60
CA LYS A 24 12.82 -2.06 5.82
C LYS A 24 13.67 -1.43 4.70
N ARG A 25 13.91 -2.13 3.59
CA ARG A 25 14.56 -1.54 2.41
C ARG A 25 13.60 -0.58 1.72
N ALA A 26 14.09 0.63 1.44
CA ALA A 26 13.30 1.63 0.74
C ALA A 26 13.04 1.19 -0.71
N ARG A 27 11.82 1.41 -1.22
CA ARG A 27 11.41 1.04 -2.58
C ARG A 27 10.96 2.26 -3.35
N SER A 28 11.31 2.35 -4.63
CA SER A 28 10.84 3.44 -5.47
C SER A 28 9.34 3.29 -5.77
N GLY A 29 8.65 4.41 -5.98
CA GLY A 29 7.23 4.41 -6.37
C GLY A 29 6.96 3.55 -7.62
N GLY A 30 7.87 3.57 -8.59
CA GLY A 30 7.79 2.74 -9.80
C GLY A 30 7.87 1.24 -9.49
N ASN A 31 8.75 0.82 -8.58
CA ASN A 31 8.86 -0.57 -8.17
C ASN A 31 7.58 -1.05 -7.46
N ILE A 32 7.02 -0.23 -6.57
CA ILE A 32 5.78 -0.52 -5.83
C ILE A 32 4.60 -0.65 -6.81
N SER A 33 4.43 0.32 -7.70
CA SER A 33 3.38 0.34 -8.73
C SER A 33 3.43 -0.91 -9.59
N TYR A 34 4.62 -1.25 -10.11
CA TYR A 34 4.83 -2.43 -10.94
C TYR A 34 4.50 -3.74 -10.20
N LYS A 35 5.05 -3.93 -8.99
CA LYS A 35 4.85 -5.17 -8.23
C LYS A 35 3.41 -5.36 -7.76
N LEU A 36 2.72 -4.28 -7.43
CA LEU A 36 1.33 -4.34 -6.96
C LEU A 36 0.30 -4.25 -8.09
N LYS A 37 0.74 -4.01 -9.34
CA LYS A 37 -0.15 -3.74 -10.48
C LYS A 37 -1.16 -2.63 -10.15
N ILE A 38 -0.67 -1.56 -9.52
CA ILE A 38 -1.45 -0.34 -9.23
C ILE A 38 -0.89 0.75 -10.14
N ASP A 39 -1.76 1.55 -10.74
CA ASP A 39 -1.34 2.70 -11.55
C ASP A 39 -0.32 3.58 -10.80
N TYR A 40 0.67 4.10 -11.52
CA TYR A 40 1.78 4.83 -10.92
C TYR A 40 1.32 6.15 -10.27
N ILE A 41 0.44 6.90 -10.94
CA ILE A 41 -0.09 8.16 -10.42
C ILE A 41 -0.90 7.90 -9.14
N TYR A 42 -1.74 6.87 -9.16
CA TYR A 42 -2.47 6.43 -7.96
C TYR A 42 -1.54 5.97 -6.84
N THR A 43 -0.49 5.22 -7.17
CA THR A 43 0.52 4.77 -6.20
C THR A 43 1.18 5.96 -5.52
N MET A 44 1.61 6.95 -6.30
CA MET A 44 2.25 8.17 -5.77
C MET A 44 1.28 9.00 -4.93
N LYS A 45 0.01 9.08 -5.32
CA LYS A 45 -1.03 9.76 -4.52
C LYS A 45 -1.23 9.10 -3.15
N ILE A 46 -1.29 7.77 -3.11
CA ILE A 46 -1.42 7.03 -1.84
C ILE A 46 -0.17 7.22 -0.98
N LEU A 47 1.02 7.09 -1.57
CA LEU A 47 2.29 7.28 -0.85
C LEU A 47 2.44 8.70 -0.30
N GLY A 48 1.97 9.72 -1.02
CA GLY A 48 1.90 11.10 -0.51
C GLY A 48 1.01 11.21 0.73
N GLN A 49 -0.21 10.66 0.68
CA GLN A 49 -1.10 10.64 1.84
C GLN A 49 -0.50 9.87 3.03
N MET A 50 0.22 8.80 2.78
CA MET A 50 0.90 8.03 3.83
C MET A 50 2.09 8.79 4.41
N TYR A 51 2.77 9.60 3.61
CA TYR A 51 3.86 10.46 4.06
C TYR A 51 3.32 11.56 4.98
N ASP A 52 2.22 12.22 4.59
CA ASP A 52 1.57 13.26 5.39
C ASP A 52 1.07 12.71 6.75
N LYS A 53 0.64 11.45 6.79
CA LYS A 53 0.26 10.74 8.03
C LYS A 53 1.47 10.25 8.85
N GLY A 54 2.69 10.41 8.37
CA GLY A 54 3.92 9.93 9.01
C GLY A 54 4.13 8.40 8.94
N TRP A 55 3.36 7.69 8.11
CA TRP A 55 3.42 6.22 7.99
C TRP A 55 4.58 5.77 7.09
N VAL A 56 4.99 6.59 6.14
CA VAL A 56 6.18 6.32 5.32
C VAL A 56 7.17 7.46 5.43
N ALA A 57 8.45 7.12 5.43
CA ALA A 57 9.53 8.07 5.24
C ALA A 57 10.02 8.01 3.79
N THR A 58 10.46 9.16 3.28
CA THR A 58 11.01 9.29 1.94
C THR A 58 12.52 9.49 1.99
N HIS A 59 13.22 8.98 0.98
CA HIS A 59 14.64 9.23 0.76
C HIS A 59 14.88 9.44 -0.74
N LYS A 60 15.63 10.49 -1.10
CA LYS A 60 15.96 10.78 -2.50
C LYS A 60 17.38 10.31 -2.81
N TYR A 61 17.53 9.52 -3.87
CA TYR A 61 18.82 9.07 -4.37
C TYR A 61 18.80 9.08 -5.91
N GLY A 62 19.78 9.72 -6.54
CA GLY A 62 19.89 9.78 -8.01
C GLY A 62 18.64 10.34 -8.71
N GLY A 63 17.93 11.31 -8.10
CA GLY A 63 16.67 11.86 -8.63
C GLY A 63 15.43 11.00 -8.41
N ILE A 64 15.58 9.79 -7.84
CA ILE A 64 14.48 8.86 -7.56
C ILE A 64 14.08 8.98 -6.09
N THR A 65 12.77 9.04 -5.83
CA THR A 65 12.22 9.01 -4.47
C THR A 65 11.90 7.57 -4.06
N TYR A 66 12.47 7.16 -2.94
CA TYR A 66 12.27 5.87 -2.30
C TYR A 66 11.44 6.03 -1.04
N PHE A 67 10.61 5.04 -0.76
CA PHE A 67 9.67 5.01 0.35
C PHE A 67 10.01 3.85 1.27
N ARG A 68 10.06 4.11 2.57
CA ARG A 68 10.23 3.10 3.62
C ARG A 68 9.13 3.27 4.67
N ILE A 69 8.78 2.19 5.35
CA ILE A 69 7.76 2.23 6.39
C ILE A 69 8.31 2.77 7.71
N ASN A 70 7.50 3.56 8.43
CA ASN A 70 7.82 4.07 9.75
C ASN A 70 7.19 3.22 10.86
N ILE A 71 7.70 3.40 12.07
CA ILE A 71 7.26 2.72 13.30
C ILE A 71 5.79 3.04 13.64
N HIS A 72 5.32 4.23 13.26
CA HIS A 72 3.95 4.71 13.50
C HIS A 72 2.91 4.20 12.49
N THR A 73 3.30 3.32 11.57
CA THR A 73 2.36 2.76 10.59
C THR A 73 1.39 1.81 11.28
N PRO A 74 0.07 1.90 11.04
CA PRO A 74 -0.91 1.01 11.64
C PRO A 74 -0.86 -0.39 11.00
N MET A 75 0.17 -1.15 11.33
CA MET A 75 0.43 -2.48 10.77
C MET A 75 -0.66 -3.51 11.07
N PRO A 76 -1.22 -3.60 12.30
CA PRO A 76 -2.26 -4.59 12.60
C PRO A 76 -3.52 -4.35 11.76
N GLU A 77 -3.90 -3.08 11.59
CA GLU A 77 -5.08 -2.69 10.82
C GLU A 77 -4.90 -2.96 9.31
N ALA A 78 -3.70 -2.73 8.78
CA ALA A 78 -3.39 -3.01 7.38
C ALA A 78 -3.48 -4.51 7.07
N LYS A 79 -2.93 -5.37 7.94
CA LYS A 79 -3.03 -6.83 7.80
C LYS A 79 -4.48 -7.32 7.93
N LYS A 80 -5.22 -6.80 8.91
CA LYS A 80 -6.64 -7.14 9.13
C LYS A 80 -7.48 -6.80 7.91
N LYS A 81 -7.34 -5.60 7.34
CA LYS A 81 -8.07 -5.17 6.13
C LYS A 81 -7.79 -6.03 4.92
N LEU A 82 -6.56 -6.52 4.73
CA LEU A 82 -6.25 -7.44 3.64
C LEU A 82 -6.87 -8.81 3.85
N SER A 83 -6.85 -9.32 5.09
CA SER A 83 -7.50 -10.58 5.43
C SER A 83 -9.02 -10.50 5.22
N GLU A 84 -9.67 -9.43 5.70
CA GLU A 84 -11.10 -9.19 5.47
C GLU A 84 -11.44 -9.06 3.99
N ALA A 85 -10.61 -8.34 3.22
CA ALA A 85 -10.81 -8.21 1.78
C ALA A 85 -10.62 -9.53 1.03
N GLN A 86 -9.70 -10.39 1.48
CA GLN A 86 -9.52 -11.73 0.91
C GLN A 86 -10.69 -12.64 1.25
N VAL A 87 -11.13 -12.66 2.50
CA VAL A 87 -12.27 -13.47 2.96
C VAL A 87 -13.56 -13.09 2.22
N LYS A 88 -13.82 -11.79 2.02
CA LYS A 88 -14.98 -11.35 1.21
C LYS A 88 -14.90 -11.84 -0.24
N LEU A 89 -13.71 -11.78 -0.84
CA LEU A 89 -13.50 -12.22 -2.22
C LEU A 89 -13.70 -13.74 -2.37
N ASP A 90 -13.21 -14.52 -1.41
CA ASP A 90 -13.38 -15.97 -1.37
C ASP A 90 -14.86 -16.37 -1.14
N GLN A 91 -15.61 -15.58 -0.36
CA GLN A 91 -17.05 -15.77 -0.18
C GLN A 91 -17.86 -15.46 -1.44
N GLU A 92 -17.46 -14.44 -2.21
CA GLU A 92 -18.08 -14.12 -3.50
C GLU A 92 -17.76 -15.18 -4.56
N LEU A 93 -16.53 -15.73 -4.58
CA LEU A 93 -16.12 -16.78 -5.51
C LEU A 93 -16.78 -18.13 -5.22
N LYS A 94 -17.00 -18.51 -3.95
CA LYS A 94 -17.70 -19.75 -3.58
C LYS A 94 -19.21 -19.74 -3.85
N ARG A 95 -19.78 -18.59 -4.21
CA ARG A 95 -21.19 -18.44 -4.59
C ARG A 95 -21.44 -18.68 -6.08
N PHE A 96 -20.39 -18.92 -6.85
CA PHE A 96 -20.42 -19.43 -8.22
C PHE A 96 -19.95 -20.88 -8.23
#